data_AF-A0AAV1JES2-F1
#
_entry.id   AF-A0AAV1JES2-F1
#
_cell.length_a   1.000
_cell.length_b   1.000
_cell.length_c   1.000
_cell.angle_alpha   90.00
_cell.angle_beta   90.00
_cell.angle_gamma   90.00
#
_symmetry.space_group_name_H-M   'P 1'
#
loop_
_entity.id
_entity.type
_entity.pdbx_description
1 polymer ?
#
loop_
_entity_poly.entity_id
_entity_poly.type
_entity_poly.pdbx_seq_one_letter_code
_entity_poly.pdbx_strand_id
1 'polypeptide(L)'
;MYFKIITFVVISSIFQYCEGQLVCYACSFSSVDTDRSCLTITNSTPVVNCIHKYCTIMRQEFRDPAGLIASFTRSCLSSPDFLNHEVEDPTFRTFYRACTRNRCNIGNGIQSVTGSNLSPRPENNATNLLVPGTGSSWRAKSTVSLVLFSCFGLYMILQ
;
A
#
# COMPACT_ATOMS: atom_id res chain seq x y z
N MET A 1 -25.04 27.86 25.59
CA MET A 1 -23.80 27.82 24.78
C MET A 1 -23.15 26.44 24.79
N TYR A 2 -22.91 25.83 25.97
CA TYR A 2 -22.31 24.49 26.12
C TYR A 2 -23.06 23.35 25.42
N PHE A 3 -24.40 23.35 25.43
CA PHE A 3 -25.18 22.28 24.80
C PHE A 3 -24.90 22.15 23.29
N LYS A 4 -24.78 23.29 22.58
CA LYS A 4 -24.46 23.32 21.14
C LYS A 4 -23.04 22.84 20.83
N ILE A 5 -22.09 23.11 21.72
CA ILE A 5 -20.70 22.66 21.59
C ILE A 5 -20.63 21.14 21.77
N ILE A 6 -21.34 20.60 22.77
CA ILE A 6 -21.42 19.16 23.01
C ILE A 6 -22.05 18.45 21.81
N THR A 7 -23.13 18.98 21.23
CA THR A 7 -23.77 18.37 20.05
C THR A 7 -22.84 18.35 18.84
N PHE A 8 -22.07 19.41 18.60
CA PHE A 8 -21.15 19.49 17.46
C PHE A 8 -19.94 18.53 17.60
N VAL A 9 -19.40 18.38 18.82
CA VAL A 9 -18.31 17.43 19.10
C VAL A 9 -18.79 15.98 18.94
N VAL A 10 -19.98 15.66 19.45
CA VAL A 10 -20.56 14.31 19.31
C VAL A 10 -20.82 14.01 17.83
N ILE A 11 -21.41 14.92 17.06
CA ILE A 11 -21.69 14.71 15.63
C ILE A 11 -20.40 14.53 14.83
N SER A 12 -19.36 15.36 15.05
CA SER A 12 -18.10 15.25 14.30
C SER A 12 -17.31 13.97 14.60
N SER A 13 -17.43 13.41 15.82
CA SER A 13 -16.84 12.11 16.17
C SER A 13 -17.54 10.89 15.53
N ILE A 14 -18.81 11.01 15.14
CA ILE A 14 -19.57 9.91 14.51
C ILE A 14 -19.23 9.77 13.01
N PHE A 15 -18.79 10.84 12.35
CA PHE A 15 -18.50 10.85 10.91
C PHE A 15 -17.09 10.36 10.52
N GLN A 16 -16.30 9.79 11.45
CA GLN A 16 -14.86 9.53 11.23
C GLN A 16 -14.50 8.21 10.53
N TYR A 17 -15.45 7.38 10.09
CA TYR A 17 -15.13 6.05 9.57
C TYR A 17 -15.76 5.76 8.21
N CYS A 18 -15.27 6.44 7.18
CA CYS A 18 -15.42 5.96 5.81
C CYS A 18 -14.03 5.92 5.17
N GLU A 19 -13.19 5.00 5.63
CA GLU A 19 -12.01 4.63 4.84
C GLU A 19 -12.53 3.86 3.61
N GLY A 20 -12.39 4.45 2.43
CA GLY A 20 -12.75 3.79 1.18
C GLY A 20 -11.96 2.49 1.06
N GLN A 21 -12.67 1.35 0.97
CA GLN A 21 -12.04 0.05 0.85
C GLN A 21 -11.29 -0.04 -0.49
N LEU A 22 -10.01 -0.40 -0.43
CA LEU A 22 -9.18 -0.57 -1.63
C LEU A 22 -9.79 -1.68 -2.50
N VAL A 23 -9.81 -1.51 -3.82
CA VAL A 23 -10.36 -2.50 -4.74
C VAL A 23 -9.24 -2.97 -5.68
N CYS A 24 -9.02 -4.28 -5.81
CA CYS A 24 -7.90 -4.82 -6.61
C CYS A 24 -8.40 -5.84 -7.64
N TYR A 25 -7.71 -5.98 -8.77
CA TYR A 25 -7.89 -7.16 -9.61
C TYR A 25 -7.30 -8.39 -8.91
N ALA A 26 -8.00 -9.52 -8.95
CA ALA A 26 -7.54 -10.77 -8.36
C ALA A 26 -7.77 -11.93 -9.32
N CYS A 27 -6.69 -12.56 -9.75
CA CYS A 27 -6.72 -13.72 -10.62
C CYS A 27 -5.33 -14.36 -10.63
N SER A 28 -5.24 -15.61 -11.05
CA SER A 28 -3.97 -16.30 -11.19
C SER A 28 -4.04 -17.37 -12.26
N PHE A 29 -2.89 -17.69 -12.84
CA PHE A 29 -2.69 -18.93 -13.59
C PHE A 29 -1.24 -19.40 -13.40
N SER A 30 -1.01 -20.64 -13.77
CA SER A 30 0.28 -21.31 -13.83
C SER A 30 0.58 -21.80 -15.24
N SER A 31 1.80 -22.30 -15.45
CA SER A 31 2.25 -22.84 -16.75
C SER A 31 1.42 -24.01 -17.24
N VAL A 32 0.72 -24.73 -16.36
CA VAL A 32 -0.14 -25.86 -16.72
C VAL A 32 -1.56 -25.44 -17.11
N ASP A 33 -1.97 -24.22 -16.79
CA ASP A 33 -3.30 -23.71 -17.11
C ASP A 33 -3.38 -23.25 -18.57
N THR A 34 -4.49 -23.59 -19.23
CA THR A 34 -4.78 -23.13 -20.60
C THR A 34 -5.32 -21.71 -20.61
N ASP A 35 -6.07 -21.31 -19.58
CA ASP A 35 -6.58 -19.95 -19.44
C ASP A 35 -5.48 -19.00 -18.98
N ARG A 36 -5.15 -18.04 -19.87
CA ARG A 36 -4.17 -16.97 -19.63
C ARG A 36 -4.84 -15.59 -19.57
N SER A 37 -6.16 -15.54 -19.40
CA SER A 37 -6.96 -14.31 -19.33
C SER A 37 -6.43 -13.33 -18.28
N CYS A 38 -5.85 -13.82 -17.18
CA CYS A 38 -5.22 -12.98 -16.18
C CYS A 38 -3.98 -12.22 -16.69
N LEU A 39 -3.45 -12.39 -17.91
CA LEU A 39 -2.41 -11.48 -18.41
C LEU A 39 -2.96 -10.10 -18.75
N THR A 40 -4.19 -10.04 -19.26
CA THR A 40 -4.80 -8.82 -19.81
C THR A 40 -6.03 -8.45 -19.00
N ILE A 41 -6.15 -7.17 -18.65
CA ILE A 41 -7.33 -6.67 -17.95
C ILE A 41 -8.47 -6.49 -18.95
N THR A 42 -9.60 -7.09 -18.63
CA THR A 42 -10.86 -6.98 -19.37
C THR A 42 -12.00 -6.62 -18.40
N ASN A 43 -13.19 -6.35 -18.95
CA ASN A 43 -14.37 -6.10 -18.12
C ASN A 43 -14.80 -7.32 -17.29
N SER A 44 -14.31 -8.53 -17.63
CA SER A 44 -14.60 -9.76 -16.91
C SER A 44 -13.50 -10.15 -15.91
N THR A 45 -12.41 -9.41 -15.82
CA THR A 45 -11.35 -9.71 -14.85
C THR A 45 -11.91 -9.61 -13.43
N PRO A 46 -11.77 -10.65 -12.59
CA PRO A 46 -12.32 -10.62 -11.24
C PRO A 46 -11.71 -9.50 -10.40
N VAL A 47 -12.55 -8.90 -9.58
CA VAL A 47 -12.22 -7.77 -8.71
C VAL A 47 -12.61 -8.13 -7.28
N VAL A 48 -11.76 -7.77 -6.33
CA VAL A 48 -11.99 -8.04 -4.90
C VAL A 48 -11.95 -6.74 -4.10
N ASN A 49 -12.78 -6.68 -3.06
CA ASN A 49 -12.71 -5.65 -2.03
C ASN A 49 -11.56 -6.01 -1.07
N CYS A 50 -10.50 -5.22 -1.14
CA CYS A 50 -9.25 -5.40 -0.41
C CYS A 50 -9.33 -4.71 0.94
N ILE A 51 -9.30 -5.50 2.02
CA ILE A 51 -9.13 -5.00 3.39
C ILE A 51 -7.67 -4.62 3.71
N HIS A 52 -6.78 -4.81 2.74
CA HIS A 52 -5.34 -4.61 2.89
C HIS A 52 -4.86 -3.38 2.11
N LYS A 53 -3.56 -3.09 2.23
CA LYS A 53 -2.98 -1.83 1.74
C LYS A 53 -2.49 -1.90 0.29
N TYR A 54 -2.20 -3.09 -0.24
CA TYR A 54 -1.52 -3.23 -1.52
C TYR A 54 -2.30 -4.12 -2.49
N CYS A 55 -2.55 -3.59 -3.69
CA CYS A 55 -2.82 -4.42 -4.86
C CYS A 55 -1.49 -4.86 -5.45
N THR A 56 -1.33 -6.15 -5.72
CA THR A 56 -0.07 -6.74 -6.15
C THR A 56 -0.18 -7.45 -7.49
N ILE A 57 0.96 -7.57 -8.17
CA ILE A 57 1.21 -8.47 -9.28
C ILE A 57 2.50 -9.24 -8.96
N MET A 58 2.44 -10.56 -9.02
CA MET A 58 3.59 -11.44 -9.01
C MET A 58 3.65 -12.15 -10.37
N ARG A 59 4.75 -11.96 -11.10
CA ARG A 59 5.01 -12.66 -12.36
C ARG A 59 6.28 -13.45 -12.22
N GLN A 60 6.22 -14.74 -12.50
CA GLN A 60 7.38 -15.62 -12.50
C GLN A 60 7.60 -16.14 -13.91
N GLU A 61 8.81 -15.93 -14.43
CA GLU A 61 9.25 -16.45 -15.72
C GLU A 61 10.33 -17.50 -15.52
N PHE A 62 10.38 -18.48 -16.41
CA PHE A 62 11.54 -19.35 -16.53
C PHE A 62 12.74 -18.54 -17.01
N ARG A 63 13.89 -18.83 -16.42
CA ARG A 63 15.18 -18.29 -16.87
C ARG A 63 15.56 -18.88 -18.22
N ASP A 64 15.26 -20.16 -18.41
CA ASP A 64 15.47 -20.90 -19.64
C ASP A 64 14.29 -21.88 -19.87
N PRO A 65 13.50 -21.74 -20.96
CA PRO A 65 13.59 -20.69 -21.97
C PRO A 65 13.13 -19.33 -21.45
N ALA A 66 13.88 -18.28 -21.78
CA ALA A 66 13.57 -16.91 -21.36
C ALA A 66 12.22 -16.42 -21.92
N GLY A 67 11.47 -15.68 -21.09
CA GLY A 67 10.18 -15.09 -21.46
C GLY A 67 8.98 -16.03 -21.35
N LEU A 68 9.19 -17.32 -21.05
CA LEU A 68 8.11 -18.24 -20.76
C LEU A 68 7.58 -18.02 -19.34
N ILE A 69 6.29 -17.75 -19.20
CA ILE A 69 5.67 -17.46 -17.90
C ILE A 69 5.34 -18.76 -17.17
N ALA A 70 6.02 -18.98 -16.04
CA ALA A 70 5.78 -20.08 -15.12
C ALA A 70 4.51 -19.86 -14.29
N SER A 71 4.32 -18.64 -13.78
CA SER A 71 3.11 -18.27 -13.03
C SER A 71 2.86 -16.78 -13.10
N PHE A 72 1.58 -16.41 -12.95
CA PHE A 72 1.17 -15.02 -12.88
C PHE A 72 0.01 -14.89 -11.90
N THR A 73 0.11 -13.93 -10.97
CA THR A 73 -0.90 -13.72 -9.94
C THR A 73 -1.12 -12.23 -9.72
N ARG A 74 -2.39 -11.82 -9.63
CA ARG A 74 -2.83 -10.55 -9.08
C ARG A 74 -3.54 -10.78 -7.76
N SER A 75 -3.22 -9.98 -6.76
CA SER A 75 -3.81 -10.17 -5.43
C SER A 75 -3.92 -8.86 -4.64
N CYS A 76 -4.46 -8.99 -3.42
CA CYS A 76 -4.58 -7.98 -2.39
C CYS A 76 -3.81 -8.48 -1.17
N LEU A 77 -2.75 -7.78 -0.76
CA LEU A 77 -1.86 -8.21 0.34
C LEU A 77 -1.63 -7.10 1.36
N SER A 78 -1.50 -7.48 2.64
CA SER A 78 -1.19 -6.57 3.75
C SER A 78 0.29 -6.23 3.85
N SER A 79 1.14 -7.26 3.74
CA SER A 79 2.59 -7.16 3.88
C SER A 79 3.25 -8.10 2.85
N PRO A 80 3.34 -7.69 1.58
CA PRO A 80 4.09 -8.44 0.58
C PRO A 80 5.60 -8.31 0.85
N ASP A 81 6.38 -9.36 0.61
CA ASP A 81 7.83 -9.34 0.84
C ASP A 81 8.54 -8.24 0.04
N PHE A 82 8.03 -7.99 -1.17
CA PHE A 82 8.53 -6.98 -2.08
C PHE A 82 7.37 -6.18 -2.69
N LEU A 83 7.59 -4.88 -2.89
CA LEU A 83 6.63 -3.98 -3.53
C LEU A 83 6.98 -3.75 -5.00
N ASN A 84 8.22 -3.36 -5.30
CA ASN A 84 8.70 -3.10 -6.67
C ASN A 84 10.13 -3.65 -6.80
N HIS A 85 10.24 -4.97 -6.84
CA HIS A 85 11.53 -5.66 -6.84
C HIS A 85 11.53 -6.81 -7.85
N GLU A 86 12.72 -7.27 -8.18
CA GLU A 86 12.93 -8.43 -9.03
C GLU A 86 13.91 -9.37 -8.35
N VAL A 87 13.56 -10.65 -8.30
CA VAL A 87 14.37 -11.69 -7.68
C VAL A 87 14.68 -12.73 -8.74
N GLU A 88 15.95 -13.01 -8.95
CA GLU A 88 16.43 -14.03 -9.87
C GLU A 88 17.05 -15.19 -9.09
N ASP A 89 16.68 -16.40 -9.48
CA ASP A 89 17.29 -17.64 -9.05
C ASP A 89 17.74 -18.45 -10.29
N PRO A 90 18.42 -19.60 -10.14
CA PRO A 90 18.91 -20.38 -11.28
C PRO A 90 17.82 -20.84 -12.26
N THR A 91 16.57 -20.95 -11.80
CA THR A 91 15.43 -21.49 -12.55
C THR A 91 14.45 -20.40 -13.00
N PHE A 92 14.25 -19.37 -12.17
CA PHE A 92 13.19 -18.39 -12.34
C PHE A 92 13.66 -16.95 -12.18
N ARG A 93 12.97 -16.06 -12.89
CA ARG A 93 12.99 -14.62 -12.70
C ARG A 93 11.61 -14.18 -12.22
N THR A 94 11.54 -13.63 -11.01
CA THR A 94 10.28 -13.24 -10.37
C THR A 94 10.18 -11.73 -10.21
N PHE A 95 9.15 -11.15 -10.79
CA PHE A 95 8.83 -9.74 -10.70
C PHE A 95 7.71 -9.51 -9.68
N TYR A 96 7.99 -8.64 -8.70
CA TYR A 96 7.03 -8.19 -7.70
C TYR A 96 6.65 -6.75 -7.97
N ARG A 97 5.36 -6.48 -8.14
CA ARG A 97 4.82 -5.14 -8.38
C ARG A 97 3.67 -4.86 -7.42
N ALA A 98 3.61 -3.65 -6.89
CA ALA A 98 2.61 -3.26 -5.91
C ALA A 98 2.20 -1.80 -6.10
N CYS A 99 0.98 -1.51 -5.68
CA CYS A 99 0.39 -0.18 -5.73
C CYS A 99 -0.77 -0.07 -4.72
N THR A 100 -1.19 1.15 -4.39
CA THR A 100 -2.12 1.44 -3.29
C THR A 100 -3.41 2.14 -3.74
N ARG A 101 -3.70 2.17 -5.05
CA ARG A 101 -4.88 2.83 -5.62
C ARG A 101 -5.90 1.82 -6.12
N ASN A 102 -7.17 2.21 -6.19
CA ASN A 102 -8.20 1.32 -6.72
C ASN A 102 -7.87 0.84 -8.15
N ARG A 103 -7.90 -0.47 -8.32
CA ARG A 103 -7.68 -1.21 -9.56
C ARG A 103 -6.36 -0.83 -10.24
N CYS A 104 -5.35 -0.53 -9.44
CA CYS A 104 -4.07 -0.06 -9.95
C CYS A 104 -3.18 -1.18 -10.46
N ASN A 105 -3.36 -2.43 -10.06
CA ASN A 105 -2.52 -3.56 -10.44
C ASN A 105 -2.76 -4.04 -11.89
N ILE A 106 -2.74 -3.07 -12.81
CA ILE A 106 -2.82 -3.23 -14.25
C ILE A 106 -1.44 -3.49 -14.84
N GLY A 107 -1.43 -4.03 -16.06
CA GLY A 107 -0.21 -4.34 -16.80
C GLY A 107 0.25 -5.78 -16.65
N ASN A 108 1.41 -6.08 -17.21
CA ASN A 108 1.92 -7.43 -17.42
C ASN A 108 2.89 -7.92 -16.31
N GLY A 109 3.11 -7.14 -15.26
CA GLY A 109 4.00 -7.47 -14.14
C GLY A 109 5.50 -7.19 -14.36
N ILE A 110 5.93 -6.79 -15.56
CA ILE A 110 7.35 -6.48 -15.84
C ILE A 110 7.66 -5.03 -15.47
N GLN A 111 6.86 -4.07 -15.92
CA GLN A 111 7.07 -2.66 -15.57
C GLN A 111 6.52 -2.34 -14.18
N SER A 112 7.02 -1.28 -13.55
CA SER A 112 6.38 -0.72 -12.36
C SER A 112 4.95 -0.30 -12.68
N VAL A 113 4.06 -0.45 -11.70
CA VAL A 113 2.68 0.01 -11.86
C VAL A 113 2.66 1.53 -11.96
N THR A 114 1.99 2.08 -12.98
CA THR A 114 1.88 3.52 -13.22
C THR A 114 1.41 4.27 -11.97
N GLY A 115 2.21 5.23 -11.51
CA GLY A 115 1.94 6.07 -10.34
C GLY A 115 2.15 5.39 -8.98
N SER A 116 2.88 4.27 -8.94
CA SER A 116 3.40 3.69 -7.70
C SER A 116 4.84 4.19 -7.45
N ASN A 117 5.02 5.09 -6.48
CA ASN A 117 6.35 5.52 -6.01
C ASN A 117 6.76 4.74 -4.74
N LEU A 118 6.44 3.45 -4.70
CA LEU A 118 6.72 2.60 -3.55
C LEU A 118 8.18 2.13 -3.58
N SER A 119 8.83 2.23 -2.41
CA SER A 119 10.12 1.59 -2.14
C SER A 119 10.06 0.08 -2.47
N PRO A 120 11.16 -0.57 -2.88
CA PRO A 120 11.15 -1.99 -3.26
C PRO A 120 10.67 -2.97 -2.18
N ARG A 121 10.67 -2.56 -0.91
CA ARG A 121 10.19 -3.34 0.24
C ARG A 121 9.12 -2.55 1.00
N PRO A 122 8.14 -3.23 1.63
CA PRO A 122 7.19 -2.55 2.49
C PRO A 122 7.92 -1.87 3.64
N GLU A 123 7.36 -0.74 4.09
CA GLU A 123 7.82 -0.08 5.29
C GLU A 123 7.56 -1.01 6.47
N ASN A 124 8.64 -1.61 6.99
CA ASN A 124 8.58 -2.32 8.25
C ASN A 124 8.71 -1.28 9.37
N ASN A 125 7.91 -1.42 10.42
CA ASN A 125 8.14 -0.71 11.70
C ASN A 125 9.40 -1.24 12.41
N ALA A 126 10.41 -1.68 11.65
CA ALA A 126 11.70 -2.02 12.19
C ALA A 126 12.32 -0.70 12.66
N THR A 127 12.22 -0.45 13.95
CA THR A 127 13.11 0.50 14.60
C THR A 127 14.51 -0.01 14.33
N ASN A 128 15.23 0.62 13.41
CA ASN A 128 16.67 0.44 13.33
C ASN A 128 17.21 0.69 14.74
N LEU A 129 17.73 -0.35 15.40
CA LEU A 129 18.40 -0.20 16.68
C LEU A 129 19.73 0.51 16.38
N LEU A 130 19.66 1.83 16.30
CA LEU A 130 20.83 2.69 16.36
C LEU A 130 21.39 2.54 17.76
N VAL A 131 22.32 1.60 17.94
CA VAL A 131 23.07 1.47 19.18
C VAL A 131 23.93 2.73 19.30
N PRO A 132 23.68 3.63 20.27
CA PRO A 132 24.53 4.78 20.47
C PRO A 132 25.91 4.25 20.86
N GLY A 133 26.95 4.60 20.10
CA GLY A 133 28.30 4.54 20.63
C GLY A 133 28.33 5.37 21.92
N THR A 134 29.05 4.92 22.95
CA THR A 134 29.20 5.63 24.22
C THR A 134 29.86 6.99 23.99
N GLY A 135 29.03 7.98 23.66
CA GLY A 135 29.37 9.37 23.43
C GLY A 135 28.21 10.19 23.99
N SER A 136 28.40 10.72 25.18
CA SER A 136 27.42 11.53 25.90
C SER A 136 27.11 12.82 25.15
N SER A 137 25.89 12.95 24.62
CA SER A 137 25.23 14.25 24.48
C SER A 137 23.71 14.08 24.32
N TRP A 138 22.99 14.55 25.33
CA TRP A 138 21.53 14.56 25.41
C TRP A 138 20.98 15.67 24.49
N ARG A 139 20.06 15.35 23.57
CA ARG A 139 19.22 16.34 22.89
C ARG A 139 17.78 15.84 22.87
N ALA A 140 16.94 16.47 23.67
CA ALA A 140 15.49 16.25 23.67
C ALA A 140 14.88 16.80 22.37
N LYS A 141 14.04 16.02 21.69
CA LYS A 141 13.18 16.50 20.61
C LYS A 141 11.91 17.09 21.21
N SER A 142 11.68 18.38 20.97
CA SER A 142 10.41 19.06 21.27
C SER A 142 9.45 18.87 20.10
N THR A 143 8.34 18.19 20.32
CA THR A 143 7.20 18.10 19.40
C THR A 143 6.34 19.35 19.52
N VAL A 144 6.40 20.23 18.52
CA VAL A 144 5.40 21.30 18.34
C VAL A 144 4.18 20.68 17.65
N SER A 145 3.17 20.32 18.44
CA SER A 145 1.82 20.02 17.95
C SER A 145 0.82 20.76 18.82
N LEU A 146 0.71 22.08 18.61
CA LEU A 146 -0.30 22.95 19.23
C LEU A 146 -0.39 24.25 18.42
N VAL A 147 -0.96 24.22 17.20
CA VAL A 147 -1.27 25.45 16.45
C VAL A 147 -2.71 25.51 15.92
N LEU A 148 -3.50 24.43 15.98
CA LEU A 148 -4.88 24.48 15.46
C LEU A 148 -5.97 24.82 16.49
N PHE A 149 -5.66 24.94 17.79
CA PHE A 149 -6.64 25.37 18.80
C PHE A 149 -6.61 26.87 19.14
N SER A 150 -5.58 27.62 18.71
CA SER A 150 -5.45 29.04 19.10
C SER A 150 -6.25 30.03 18.23
N CYS A 151 -6.69 29.65 17.02
CA CYS A 151 -7.46 30.56 16.16
C CYS A 151 -8.96 30.61 16.48
N PHE A 152 -9.55 29.56 17.06
CA PHE A 152 -10.98 29.56 17.41
C PHE A 152 -11.29 30.11 18.80
N GLY A 153 -10.33 30.07 19.73
CA GLY A 153 -10.48 30.66 21.06
C GLY A 153 -10.59 32.19 21.05
N LEU A 154 -9.88 32.85 20.12
CA LEU A 154 -9.90 34.31 19.99
C LEU A 154 -11.18 34.87 19.37
N TYR A 155 -11.85 34.11 18.49
CA TYR A 155 -13.13 34.55 17.90
C TYR A 155 -14.29 34.54 18.92
N MET A 156 -14.22 33.70 19.95
CA MET A 156 -15.27 33.55 20.96
C MET A 156 -15.10 34.44 22.21
N ILE A 157 -13.99 35.19 22.32
CA ILE A 157 -13.79 36.18 23.40
C ILE A 157 -14.24 37.59 22.96
N LEU A 158 -14.47 37.79 21.66
CA LEU A 158 -14.82 39.08 21.05
C LEU A 158 -16.31 39.24 20.68
N GLN A 159 -17.20 38.37 21.19
CA GLN A 159 -18.66 38.50 21.15
C GLN A 159 -19.25 38.21 22.54
#